data_AF-D5C1F6-F1
#
_entry.id   AF-D5C1F6-F1
#
_cell.length_a   1.000
_cell.length_b   1.000
_cell.length_c   1.000
_cell.angle_alpha   90.00
_cell.angle_beta   90.00
_cell.angle_gamma   90.00
#
_symmetry.space_group_name_H-M   'P 1'
#
loop_
_entity.id
_entity.type
_entity.pdbx_description
1 polymer ?
#
loop_
_entity_poly.entity_id
_entity_poly.type
_entity_poly.pdbx_seq_one_letter_code
_entity_poly.pdbx_strand_id
1 'polypeptide(L)'
;MRGVILTTLLTLLFLFWLAAELYDFLKTKNKSTEAKRTVAYIFGYPLLTAYVVSHGLPPAAILFPVALGGVAWLLAGMHLRKVLEGEYQPTPGTFIGIPIKYWFFGGLGAFLLGAFLQYVGLF
;
A
#
# COMPACT_ATOMS: atom_id res chain seq x y z
N MET A 1 12.86 -22.70 15.18
CA MET A 1 11.64 -23.29 14.57
C MET A 1 10.43 -22.35 14.57
N ARG A 2 10.02 -21.74 15.70
CA ARG A 2 8.86 -20.82 15.75
C ARG A 2 8.94 -19.62 14.78
N GLY A 3 10.10 -18.98 14.65
CA GLY A 3 10.28 -17.85 13.74
C GLY A 3 10.08 -18.22 12.27
N VAL A 4 10.60 -19.38 11.84
CA VAL A 4 10.44 -19.88 10.46
C VAL A 4 8.97 -20.17 10.14
N ILE A 5 8.23 -20.77 11.08
CA ILE A 5 6.80 -21.05 10.88
C ILE A 5 6.00 -19.74 10.74
N LEU A 6 6.25 -18.76 11.61
CA LEU A 6 5.56 -17.47 11.54
C LEU A 6 5.84 -16.73 10.23
N THR A 7 7.12 -16.65 9.83
CA THR A 7 7.50 -16.00 8.57
C THR A 7 6.87 -16.70 7.38
N THR A 8 6.87 -18.04 7.33
CA THR A 8 6.23 -18.80 6.27
C THR A 8 4.72 -18.54 6.20
N LEU A 9 4.02 -18.54 7.34
CA LEU A 9 2.59 -18.26 7.37
C LEU A 9 2.26 -16.85 6.87
N LEU A 10 3.03 -15.84 7.30
CA LEU A 10 2.86 -14.46 6.83
C LEU A 10 3.11 -14.33 5.33
N THR A 11 4.14 -15.01 4.80
CA THR A 11 4.42 -15.03 3.37
C THR A 11 3.29 -15.69 2.57
N LEU A 12 2.75 -16.82 3.06
CA LEU A 12 1.63 -17.48 2.39
C LEU A 12 0.36 -16.62 2.41
N LEU A 13 0.06 -15.97 3.53
CA LEU A 13 -1.05 -15.00 3.63
C LEU A 13 -0.87 -13.85 2.64
N PHE A 14 0.35 -13.32 2.54
CA PHE A 14 0.70 -12.26 1.58
C PHE A 14 0.48 -12.71 0.13
N LEU A 15 0.99 -13.89 -0.24
CA LEU A 15 0.84 -14.43 -1.59
C LEU A 15 -0.63 -14.72 -1.93
N PHE A 16 -1.39 -15.24 -0.96
CA PHE A 16 -2.83 -15.48 -1.12
C PHE A 16 -3.60 -14.17 -1.33
N TRP A 17 -3.30 -13.14 -0.54
CA TRP A 17 -3.90 -11.81 -0.68
C TRP A 17 -3.65 -11.22 -2.08
N LEU A 18 -2.38 -11.22 -2.51
CA LEU A 18 -1.97 -10.71 -3.82
C LEU A 18 -2.61 -11.49 -4.98
N ALA A 19 -2.73 -12.82 -4.84
CA ALA A 19 -3.36 -13.67 -5.84
C ALA A 19 -4.87 -13.43 -5.95
N ALA A 20 -5.57 -13.22 -4.83
CA ALA A 20 -7.00 -12.91 -4.80
C ALA A 20 -7.31 -11.59 -5.53
N GLU A 21 -6.54 -10.53 -5.25
CA GLU A 21 -6.69 -9.22 -5.91
C GLU A 21 -6.43 -9.31 -7.43
N LEU A 22 -5.43 -10.08 -7.83
CA LEU A 22 -5.11 -10.28 -9.25
C LEU A 22 -6.22 -11.07 -9.97
N TYR A 23 -6.73 -12.12 -9.33
CA TYR A 23 -7.83 -12.93 -9.87
C TYR A 23 -9.08 -12.07 -10.11
N ASP A 24 -9.49 -11.29 -9.12
CA ASP A 24 -10.66 -10.41 -9.22
C ASP A 24 -10.47 -9.37 -10.32
N PHE A 25 -9.28 -8.75 -10.38
CA PHE A 25 -8.99 -7.78 -11.44
C PHE A 25 -9.04 -8.40 -12.83
N LEU A 26 -8.48 -9.60 -13.04
CA LEU A 26 -8.44 -10.24 -14.37
C LEU A 26 -9.81 -10.64 -14.88
N LYS A 27 -10.76 -10.94 -14.00
CA LYS A 27 -12.12 -11.37 -14.35
C LYS A 27 -13.00 -10.23 -14.91
N THR A 28 -12.70 -8.97 -14.58
CA THR A 28 -13.55 -7.83 -14.94
C THR A 28 -13.19 -7.24 -16.32
N LYS A 29 -14.13 -7.26 -17.26
CA LYS A 29 -13.90 -6.83 -18.67
C LYS A 29 -13.82 -5.30 -18.86
N ASN A 30 -14.56 -4.52 -18.08
CA ASN A 30 -14.53 -3.05 -18.09
C ASN A 30 -13.91 -2.53 -16.80
N LYS A 31 -12.62 -2.17 -16.84
CA LYS A 31 -11.89 -1.73 -15.66
C LYS A 31 -11.78 -0.21 -15.63
N SER A 32 -12.34 0.41 -14.60
CA SER A 32 -12.20 1.85 -14.37
C SER A 32 -10.73 2.24 -14.20
N THR A 33 -10.43 3.52 -14.47
CA THR A 33 -9.08 4.06 -14.25
C THR A 33 -8.63 3.92 -12.79
N GLU A 34 -9.56 4.05 -11.84
CA GLU A 34 -9.28 3.85 -10.41
C GLU A 34 -8.89 2.39 -10.12
N ALA A 35 -9.62 1.40 -10.64
CA ALA A 35 -9.26 -0.01 -10.48
C ALA A 35 -7.85 -0.32 -11.03
N LYS A 36 -7.50 0.25 -12.19
CA LYS A 36 -6.15 0.08 -12.78
C LYS A 36 -5.05 0.68 -11.90
N ARG A 37 -5.29 1.87 -11.31
CA ARG A 37 -4.34 2.53 -10.40
C ARG A 37 -4.17 1.76 -9.09
N THR A 38 -5.28 1.28 -8.52
CA THR A 38 -5.26 0.46 -7.30
C THR A 38 -4.46 -0.83 -7.51
N VAL A 39 -4.63 -1.50 -8.65
CA VAL A 39 -3.81 -2.67 -9.01
C VAL A 39 -2.35 -2.31 -9.24
N ALA A 40 -2.05 -1.24 -9.97
CA ALA A 40 -0.67 -0.80 -10.13
C ALA A 40 0.00 -0.53 -8.78
N TYR A 41 -0.76 0.01 -7.81
CA TYR A 41 -0.28 0.24 -6.46
C TYR A 41 -0.08 -1.05 -5.66
N ILE A 42 -1.01 -2.00 -5.75
CA ILE A 42 -0.90 -3.34 -5.14
C ILE A 42 0.42 -4.02 -5.53
N PHE A 43 0.84 -3.90 -6.79
CA PHE A 43 2.12 -4.47 -7.26
C PHE A 43 3.31 -3.56 -6.99
N GLY A 44 3.15 -2.25 -7.17
CA GLY A 44 4.23 -1.28 -7.04
C GLY A 44 4.74 -1.14 -5.61
N TYR A 45 3.85 -1.19 -4.60
CA TYR A 45 4.23 -0.97 -3.21
C TYR A 45 5.13 -2.09 -2.63
N PRO A 46 4.86 -3.39 -2.85
CA PRO A 46 5.79 -4.45 -2.46
C PRO A 46 7.16 -4.33 -3.14
N LEU A 47 7.21 -3.94 -4.41
CA LEU A 47 8.47 -3.71 -5.13
C LEU A 47 9.25 -2.52 -4.53
N LEU A 48 8.55 -1.42 -4.23
CA LEU A 48 9.13 -0.27 -3.52
C LEU A 48 9.66 -0.70 -2.16
N THR A 49 8.89 -1.48 -1.40
CA THR A 49 9.29 -1.96 -0.06
C THR A 49 10.52 -2.85 -0.15
N ALA A 50 10.55 -3.79 -1.11
CA ALA A 50 11.70 -4.65 -1.34
C ALA A 50 12.96 -3.85 -1.75
N TYR A 51 12.80 -2.85 -2.61
CA TYR A 51 13.88 -1.92 -2.99
C TYR A 51 14.40 -1.13 -1.78
N VAL A 52 13.50 -0.58 -0.96
CA VAL A 52 13.87 0.17 0.24
C VAL A 52 14.62 -0.71 1.23
N VAL A 53 14.13 -1.93 1.49
CA VAL A 53 14.74 -2.86 2.46
C VAL A 53 16.08 -3.40 1.96
N SER A 54 16.27 -3.58 0.65
CA SER A 54 17.51 -4.15 0.10
C SER A 54 18.71 -3.19 0.13
N HIS A 55 18.49 -1.89 0.28
CA HIS A 55 19.56 -0.87 0.33
C HIS A 55 19.88 -0.40 1.76
N GLY A 56 19.35 -1.08 2.79
CA GLY A 56 19.48 -0.70 4.20
C GLY A 56 18.31 0.19 4.66
N LEU A 57 18.24 0.46 5.96
CA LEU A 57 17.18 1.31 6.52
C LEU A 57 17.34 2.74 6.00
N PRO A 58 16.35 3.29 5.27
CA PRO A 58 16.43 4.66 4.80
C PRO A 58 16.28 5.64 5.97
N PRO A 59 16.61 6.92 5.77
CA PRO A 59 16.27 7.99 6.71
C PRO A 59 14.81 7.89 7.20
N ALA A 60 14.57 8.20 8.47
CA ALA A 60 13.22 8.13 9.07
C ALA A 60 12.19 8.93 8.25
N ALA A 61 12.61 10.08 7.72
CA ALA A 61 11.80 10.92 6.85
C ALA A 61 11.26 10.19 5.61
N ILE A 62 11.92 9.14 5.14
CA ILE A 62 11.48 8.28 4.03
C ILE A 62 10.75 7.04 4.57
N LEU A 63 11.25 6.43 5.64
CA LEU A 63 10.67 5.22 6.20
C LEU A 63 9.22 5.42 6.63
N PHE A 64 8.90 6.53 7.29
CA PHE A 64 7.56 6.80 7.81
C PHE A 64 6.51 6.96 6.69
N PRO A 65 6.75 7.76 5.62
CA PRO A 65 5.88 7.78 4.45
C PRO A 65 5.71 6.41 3.78
N VAL A 66 6.79 5.62 3.67
CA VAL A 66 6.71 4.26 3.12
C VAL A 66 5.81 3.39 4.00
N ALA A 67 5.99 3.41 5.32
CA ALA A 67 5.15 2.66 6.25
C ALA A 67 3.67 3.08 6.17
N LEU A 68 3.38 4.39 6.03
CA LEU A 68 2.03 4.88 5.77
C LEU A 68 1.46 4.33 4.45
N GLY A 69 2.28 4.22 3.41
CA GLY A 69 1.92 3.52 2.18
C GLY A 69 1.50 2.07 2.42
N GLY A 70 2.11 1.37 3.38
CA GLY A 70 1.70 0.02 3.77
C GLY A 70 0.25 -0.06 4.24
N VAL A 71 -0.22 0.97 4.95
CA VAL A 71 -1.62 1.06 5.37
C VAL A 71 -2.54 1.21 4.16
N ALA A 72 -2.20 2.10 3.23
CA ALA A 72 -2.95 2.27 1.99
C ALA A 72 -2.97 0.98 1.16
N TRP A 73 -1.86 0.23 1.14
CA TRP A 73 -1.74 -1.04 0.42
C TRP A 73 -2.67 -2.11 0.99
N LEU A 74 -2.78 -2.22 2.32
CA LEU A 74 -3.74 -3.13 2.96
C LEU A 74 -5.20 -2.77 2.63
N LEU A 75 -5.51 -1.49 2.47
CA LEU A 75 -6.84 -1.03 2.09
C LEU A 75 -7.14 -1.20 0.58
N ALA A 76 -6.09 -1.32 -0.24
CA ALA A 76 -6.19 -1.36 -1.69
C ALA A 76 -7.05 -2.54 -2.18
N GLY A 77 -6.89 -3.72 -1.60
CA GLY A 77 -7.65 -4.92 -1.99
C GLY A 77 -9.14 -4.82 -1.70
N MET A 78 -9.49 -4.41 -0.48
CA MET A 78 -10.89 -4.21 -0.10
C MET A 78 -11.55 -3.16 -0.99
N HIS A 79 -10.84 -2.07 -1.28
CA HIS A 79 -11.33 -1.04 -2.18
C HIS A 79 -11.48 -1.54 -3.62
N LEU A 80 -10.47 -2.25 -4.15
CA LEU A 80 -10.51 -2.84 -5.48
C LEU A 80 -11.72 -3.75 -5.64
N ARG A 81 -11.95 -4.65 -4.68
CA ARG A 81 -13.09 -5.55 -4.69
C ARG A 81 -14.43 -4.79 -4.78
N LYS A 82 -14.63 -3.77 -3.95
CA LYS A 82 -15.84 -2.94 -3.98
C LYS A 82 -16.03 -2.19 -5.31
N VAL A 83 -14.93 -1.73 -5.92
CA VAL A 83 -14.98 -1.11 -7.26
C VAL A 83 -15.39 -2.14 -8.32
N LEU A 84 -14.87 -3.36 -8.24
CA LEU A 84 -15.16 -4.42 -9.22
C LEU A 84 -16.57 -5.00 -9.05
N GLU A 85 -17.09 -5.06 -7.83
CA GLU A 85 -18.47 -5.46 -7.51
C GLU A 85 -19.50 -4.35 -7.82
N GLY A 86 -19.03 -3.14 -8.15
CA GLY A 86 -19.88 -1.99 -8.47
C GLY A 86 -20.47 -1.27 -7.25
N GLU A 87 -20.08 -1.67 -6.03
CA GLU A 87 -20.49 -1.05 -4.76
C GLU A 87 -19.87 0.32 -4.55
N TYR A 88 -18.73 0.61 -5.21
CA TYR A 88 -18.05 1.89 -5.14
C TYR A 88 -17.93 2.51 -6.53
N GLN A 89 -18.52 3.70 -6.70
CA GLN A 89 -18.36 4.45 -7.93
C GLN A 89 -17.03 5.22 -7.94
N PRO A 90 -16.21 5.04 -8.99
CA PRO A 90 -14.95 5.75 -9.08
C PRO A 90 -15.13 7.26 -9.04
N THR A 91 -14.51 7.91 -8.07
CA THR A 91 -14.69 9.35 -7.84
C THR A 91 -13.45 10.12 -8.28
N PRO A 92 -13.59 11.18 -9.11
CA PRO A 92 -12.44 12.01 -9.45
C PRO A 92 -11.77 12.59 -8.20
N GLY A 93 -10.45 12.50 -8.13
CA GLY A 93 -9.69 13.04 -7.01
C GLY A 93 -9.63 12.14 -5.76
N THR A 94 -10.13 10.90 -5.82
CA THR A 94 -9.89 9.88 -4.80
C THR A 94 -8.77 8.92 -5.20
N PHE A 95 -8.13 8.35 -4.19
CA PHE A 95 -7.22 7.22 -4.29
C PHE A 95 -7.58 6.24 -3.18
N ILE A 96 -7.90 4.99 -3.55
CA ILE A 96 -8.35 3.96 -2.59
C ILE A 96 -9.55 4.46 -1.77
N GLY A 97 -10.50 5.10 -2.45
CA GLY A 97 -11.72 5.63 -1.83
C GLY A 97 -11.54 6.84 -0.91
N ILE A 98 -10.32 7.35 -0.76
CA ILE A 98 -10.00 8.49 0.11
C ILE A 98 -9.54 9.67 -0.76
N PRO A 99 -10.01 10.90 -0.49
CA PRO A 99 -9.55 12.09 -1.22
C PRO A 99 -8.03 12.24 -1.19
N ILE A 100 -7.42 12.49 -2.37
CA ILE A 100 -5.96 12.60 -2.53
C ILE A 100 -5.32 13.61 -1.56
N LYS A 101 -6.04 14.68 -1.21
CA LYS A 101 -5.59 15.66 -0.22
C LYS A 101 -5.23 15.02 1.13
N TYR A 102 -5.98 14.02 1.60
CA TYR A 102 -5.70 13.37 2.88
C TYR A 102 -4.47 12.48 2.79
N TRP A 103 -4.27 11.81 1.66
CA TRP A 103 -3.03 11.07 1.41
C TRP A 103 -1.82 11.99 1.35
N PHE A 104 -1.96 13.15 0.70
CA PHE A 104 -0.90 14.14 0.61
C PHE A 104 -0.53 14.71 1.98
N PHE A 105 -1.50 15.19 2.76
CA PHE A 105 -1.23 15.71 4.10
C PHE A 105 -0.77 14.63 5.08
N GLY A 106 -1.29 13.40 4.95
CA GLY A 106 -0.81 12.25 5.72
C GLY A 106 0.65 11.92 5.40
N GLY A 107 1.01 11.89 4.11
CA GLY A 107 2.38 11.67 3.66
C GLY A 107 3.33 12.79 4.11
N LEU A 108 2.90 14.05 4.01
CA LEU A 108 3.66 15.20 4.51
C LEU A 108 3.85 15.11 6.03
N GLY A 109 2.80 14.79 6.78
CA GLY A 109 2.87 14.60 8.22
C GLY A 109 3.82 13.47 8.61
N ALA A 110 3.77 12.33 7.92
CA ALA A 110 4.68 11.20 8.13
C ALA A 110 6.14 11.59 7.81
N PHE A 111 6.37 12.34 6.73
CA PHE A 111 7.69 12.84 6.37
C PHE A 111 8.24 13.78 7.45
N LEU A 112 7.44 14.77 7.88
CA LEU A 112 7.82 15.74 8.91
C LEU A 112 8.09 15.07 10.26
N LEU A 113 7.27 14.09 10.63
CA LEU A 113 7.48 13.29 11.84
C LEU A 113 8.81 12.52 11.77
N GLY A 114 9.07 11.82 10.66
CA GLY A 114 10.32 11.12 10.46
C GLY A 114 11.52 12.08 10.50
N ALA A 115 11.45 13.19 9.78
CA ALA A 115 12.50 14.22 9.76
C ALA A 115 12.77 14.78 11.17
N PHE A 116 11.72 15.04 11.95
CA PHE A 116 11.84 15.52 13.33
C PHE A 116 12.51 14.48 14.23
N LEU A 117 12.04 13.22 14.19
CA LEU A 117 12.61 12.13 15.00
C LEU A 117 14.09 11.91 14.69
N GLN A 118 14.45 11.97 13.41
CA GLN A 118 15.83 11.88 12.96
C GLN A 118 16.67 13.07 13.44
N TYR A 119 16.12 14.29 13.37
CA TYR A 119 16.79 15.49 13.85
C TYR A 119 17.09 15.45 15.35
N VAL A 120 16.18 14.92 16.17
CA VAL A 120 16.36 14.81 17.63
C VAL A 120 17.11 13.54 18.06
N GLY A 121 17.59 12.72 17.14
CA GLY A 121 18.36 11.50 17.43
C GLY A 121 17.54 10.36 18.03
N LEU A 122 16.23 10.33 17.80
CA LEU A 122 15.33 9.26 18.24
C LEU A 122 15.12 8.16 17.17
N PHE A 123 15.67 8.35 15.98
CA PHE A 123 15.70 7.39 14.87
C PHE A 123 16.98 7.58 14.05
#